data_AF-A0A956SPG2-F1
#
_entry.id   AF-A0A956SPG2-F1
#
_cell.length_a   1.000
_cell.length_b   1.000
_cell.length_c   1.000
_cell.angle_alpha   90.00
_cell.angle_beta   90.00
_cell.angle_gamma   90.00
#
_symmetry.space_group_name_H-M   'P 1'
#
loop_
_entity.id
_entity.type
_entity.pdbx_description
1 polymer ?
#
loop_
_entity_poly.entity_id
_entity_poly.type
_entity_poly.pdbx_seq_one_letter_code
_entity_poly.pdbx_strand_id
1 'polypeptide(L)'
;YGDGKDLYLGDFYQGKSQYESYMRYFELMLEMVENFANFDVIGHLDYIVRYAPFVVKDYEHEVYKETIDLILKTVIKKGKGIELNTSGLRGPLKTILPKEEVLIQYKELGGKIITLGSDAHLIKDYYAGITDEIKHLERVGFSELSSFSKRKVRQHKIR
;
A
#
# COMPACT_ATOMS: atom_id res chain seq x y z
N TYR A 1 -2.02 14.17 -2.89
CA TYR A 1 -3.03 14.83 -3.75
C TYR A 1 -3.45 13.87 -4.84
N GLY A 2 -4.72 13.88 -5.22
CA GLY A 2 -5.23 13.25 -6.44
C GLY A 2 -6.05 14.28 -7.22
N ASP A 3 -5.86 14.39 -8.54
CA ASP A 3 -6.49 15.42 -9.37
C ASP A 3 -6.38 16.86 -8.79
N GLY A 4 -5.22 17.19 -8.20
CA GLY A 4 -4.99 18.49 -7.55
C GLY A 4 -5.71 18.71 -6.21
N LYS A 5 -6.43 17.70 -5.69
CA LYS A 5 -7.19 17.76 -4.43
C LYS A 5 -6.53 16.96 -3.31
N ASP A 6 -6.68 17.44 -2.09
CA ASP A 6 -6.07 16.83 -0.91
C ASP A 6 -6.86 15.57 -0.46
N LEU A 7 -6.13 14.49 -0.14
CA LEU A 7 -6.70 13.22 0.32
C LEU A 7 -6.96 13.20 1.84
N TYR A 8 -6.13 13.92 2.61
CA TYR A 8 -6.16 14.00 4.06
C TYR A 8 -7.26 14.94 4.56
N LEU A 9 -7.39 16.12 3.94
CA LEU A 9 -8.43 17.11 4.28
C LEU A 9 -9.81 16.73 3.75
N GLY A 10 -9.89 15.74 2.86
CA GLY A 10 -11.13 15.20 2.34
C GLY A 10 -11.63 15.87 1.05
N ASP A 11 -10.91 16.85 0.51
CA ASP A 11 -11.28 17.56 -0.73
C ASP A 11 -11.44 16.61 -1.92
N PHE A 12 -10.62 15.56 -1.98
CA PHE A 12 -10.67 14.57 -3.05
C PHE A 12 -12.01 13.83 -3.14
N TYR A 13 -12.71 13.60 -2.02
CA TYR A 13 -13.98 12.87 -1.98
C TYR A 13 -15.20 13.76 -2.28
N GLN A 14 -15.04 15.08 -2.28
CA GLN A 14 -16.17 15.99 -2.48
C GLN A 14 -16.85 15.75 -3.83
N GLY A 15 -18.17 15.56 -3.80
CA GLY A 15 -19.00 15.31 -4.97
C GLY A 15 -18.86 13.91 -5.57
N LYS A 16 -18.22 12.96 -4.88
CA LYS A 16 -18.04 11.57 -5.33
C LYS A 16 -18.65 10.59 -4.35
N SER A 17 -19.17 9.49 -4.87
CA SER A 17 -19.43 8.28 -4.09
C SER A 17 -18.12 7.65 -3.60
N GLN A 18 -18.24 6.67 -2.69
CA GLN A 18 -17.10 5.88 -2.24
C GLN A 18 -16.43 5.14 -3.40
N TYR A 19 -17.24 4.52 -4.26
CA TYR A 19 -16.74 3.82 -5.45
C TYR A 19 -15.96 4.74 -6.38
N GLU A 20 -16.54 5.88 -6.76
CA GLU A 20 -15.88 6.84 -7.66
C GLU A 20 -14.58 7.38 -7.06
N SER A 21 -14.57 7.66 -5.75
CA SER A 21 -13.37 8.14 -5.07
C SER A 21 -12.26 7.10 -5.08
N TYR A 22 -12.59 5.86 -4.71
CA TYR A 22 -11.59 4.80 -4.58
C TYR A 22 -11.09 4.32 -5.94
N MET A 23 -11.99 4.15 -6.91
CA MET A 23 -11.61 3.76 -8.27
C MET A 23 -10.70 4.81 -8.89
N ARG A 24 -11.07 6.10 -8.81
CA ARG A 24 -10.24 7.17 -9.35
C ARG A 24 -8.87 7.24 -8.68
N TYR A 25 -8.79 6.97 -7.38
CA TYR A 25 -7.50 6.88 -6.70
C TYR A 25 -6.64 5.73 -7.23
N PHE A 26 -7.19 4.53 -7.43
CA PHE A 26 -6.42 3.42 -8.01
C PHE A 26 -6.04 3.67 -9.48
N GLU A 27 -6.88 4.32 -10.28
CA GLU A 27 -6.53 4.79 -11.62
C GLU A 27 -5.35 5.76 -11.59
N LEU A 28 -5.36 6.75 -10.68
CA LEU A 28 -4.25 7.68 -10.49
C LEU A 28 -2.96 6.97 -10.06
N MET A 29 -3.07 5.94 -9.22
CA MET A 29 -1.94 5.11 -8.84
C MET A 29 -1.41 4.32 -10.05
N LEU A 30 -2.29 3.80 -10.91
CA LEU A 30 -1.91 3.13 -12.16
C LEU A 30 -1.19 4.11 -13.10
N GLU A 31 -1.79 5.26 -13.37
CA GLU A 31 -1.21 6.33 -14.18
C GLU A 31 0.18 6.73 -13.65
N MET A 32 0.33 6.88 -12.33
CA MET A 32 1.60 7.18 -11.68
C MET A 32 2.63 6.08 -11.93
N VAL A 33 2.29 4.81 -11.70
CA VAL A 33 3.27 3.72 -11.86
C VAL A 33 3.61 3.45 -13.31
N GLU A 34 2.75 3.82 -14.26
CA GLU A 34 3.02 3.72 -15.69
C GLU A 34 3.95 4.84 -16.17
N ASN A 35 3.71 6.07 -15.73
CA ASN A 35 4.37 7.27 -16.27
C ASN A 35 5.56 7.77 -15.45
N PHE A 36 5.71 7.31 -14.20
CA PHE A 36 6.85 7.64 -13.34
C PHE A 36 7.70 6.39 -13.07
N ALA A 37 9.02 6.58 -12.93
CA ALA A 37 9.95 5.48 -12.67
C ALA A 37 10.99 5.80 -11.58
N ASN A 38 11.05 7.06 -11.13
CA ASN A 38 12.06 7.54 -10.21
C ASN A 38 11.67 7.31 -8.73
N PHE A 39 11.20 6.09 -8.43
CA PHE A 39 10.86 5.58 -7.09
C PHE A 39 11.36 4.14 -6.94
N ASP A 40 11.32 3.58 -5.74
CA ASP A 40 11.77 2.21 -5.46
C ASP A 40 10.62 1.32 -4.96
N VAL A 41 9.73 1.87 -4.13
CA VAL A 41 8.51 1.20 -3.63
C VAL A 41 7.30 2.13 -3.64
N ILE A 42 6.10 1.57 -3.78
CA ILE A 42 4.84 2.28 -3.52
C ILE A 42 4.55 2.24 -2.03
N GLY A 43 4.42 3.41 -1.39
CA GLY A 43 3.96 3.53 0.00
C GLY A 43 2.47 3.24 0.13
N HIS A 44 2.07 2.55 1.22
CA HIS A 44 0.68 2.27 1.62
C HIS A 44 -0.35 2.36 0.46
N LEU A 45 -0.36 1.35 -0.42
CA LEU A 45 -0.96 1.43 -1.76
C LEU A 45 -2.41 1.92 -1.75
N ASP A 46 -3.22 1.48 -0.79
CA ASP A 46 -4.65 1.80 -0.66
C ASP A 46 -4.96 2.89 0.39
N TYR A 47 -4.03 3.83 0.57
CA TYR A 47 -4.15 4.98 1.48
C TYR A 47 -5.48 5.73 1.42
N ILE A 48 -6.18 5.69 0.29
CA ILE A 48 -7.50 6.32 0.08
C ILE A 48 -8.52 5.96 1.17
N VAL A 49 -8.41 4.79 1.80
CA VAL A 49 -9.35 4.43 2.88
C VAL A 49 -9.12 5.23 4.17
N ARG A 50 -7.91 5.74 4.40
CA ARG A 50 -7.47 6.26 5.71
C ARG A 50 -8.24 7.47 6.18
N TYR A 51 -8.58 8.37 5.26
CA TYR A 51 -9.27 9.64 5.55
C TYR A 51 -10.62 9.74 4.86
N ALA A 52 -11.10 8.64 4.29
CA ALA A 52 -12.39 8.60 3.63
C ALA A 52 -13.51 9.07 4.58
N PRO A 53 -14.39 9.97 4.14
CA PRO A 53 -15.49 10.50 4.95
C PRO A 53 -16.71 9.56 5.00
N PHE A 54 -16.56 8.32 4.53
CA PHE A 54 -17.61 7.31 4.50
C PHE A 54 -17.71 6.56 5.82
N VAL A 55 -18.90 6.01 6.08
CA VAL A 55 -19.19 5.22 7.30
C VAL A 55 -18.26 4.01 7.38
N VAL A 56 -18.06 3.32 6.26
CA VAL A 56 -17.17 2.16 6.14
C VAL A 56 -15.90 2.58 5.41
N LYS A 57 -14.79 2.62 6.15
CA LYS A 57 -13.45 2.99 5.64
C LYS A 57 -12.69 1.76 5.16
N ASP A 58 -13.33 1.01 4.28
CA ASP A 58 -12.80 -0.22 3.68
C ASP A 58 -13.34 -0.36 2.26
N TYR A 59 -12.79 -1.28 1.50
CA TYR A 59 -13.27 -1.66 0.18
C TYR A 59 -13.27 -3.17 0.00
N GLU A 60 -14.24 -3.64 -0.76
CA GLU A 60 -14.25 -5.01 -1.27
C GLU A 60 -13.17 -5.15 -2.33
N HIS A 61 -12.15 -5.97 -2.08
CA HIS A 61 -11.00 -6.15 -2.96
C HIS A 61 -11.42 -6.46 -4.40
N GLU A 62 -12.37 -7.39 -4.57
CA GLU A 62 -12.82 -7.86 -5.88
C GLU A 62 -13.38 -6.75 -6.78
N VAL A 63 -13.95 -5.69 -6.19
CA VAL A 63 -14.48 -4.54 -6.95
C VAL A 63 -13.37 -3.74 -7.64
N TYR A 64 -12.17 -3.72 -7.09
CA TYR A 64 -11.03 -2.93 -7.60
C TYR A 64 -9.88 -3.81 -8.10
N LYS A 65 -10.04 -5.13 -8.02
CA LYS A 65 -9.00 -6.13 -8.27
C LYS A 65 -8.33 -5.95 -9.62
N GLU A 66 -9.08 -5.69 -10.68
CA GLU A 66 -8.51 -5.53 -12.02
C GLU A 66 -7.52 -4.37 -12.08
N THR A 67 -7.89 -3.20 -11.56
CA THR A 67 -7.02 -2.01 -11.51
C THR A 67 -5.83 -2.24 -10.57
N ILE A 68 -6.05 -2.85 -9.40
CA ILE A 68 -4.97 -3.20 -8.46
C ILE A 68 -3.99 -4.18 -9.11
N ASP A 69 -4.46 -5.20 -9.83
CA ASP A 69 -3.62 -6.15 -10.55
C ASP A 69 -2.75 -5.45 -11.60
N LEU A 70 -3.30 -4.48 -12.33
CA LEU A 70 -2.53 -3.68 -13.29
C LEU A 70 -1.43 -2.86 -12.60
N ILE A 71 -1.73 -2.25 -11.46
CA ILE A 71 -0.72 -1.54 -10.64
C ILE A 71 0.39 -2.50 -10.23
N LEU A 72 0.02 -3.62 -9.59
CA LEU A 72 0.97 -4.61 -9.06
C LEU A 72 1.84 -5.22 -10.17
N LYS A 73 1.24 -5.62 -11.30
CA LYS A 73 1.98 -6.14 -12.46
C LYS A 73 2.95 -5.10 -13.02
N THR A 74 2.55 -3.84 -13.09
CA THR A 74 3.40 -2.74 -13.58
C THR A 74 4.59 -2.52 -12.64
N VAL A 75 4.36 -2.49 -11.34
CA VAL A 75 5.40 -2.39 -10.30
C VAL A 75 6.41 -3.54 -10.43
N ILE A 76 5.92 -4.78 -10.52
CA ILE A 76 6.76 -5.97 -10.66
C ILE A 76 7.58 -5.90 -11.94
N LYS A 77 6.95 -5.58 -13.08
CA LYS A 77 7.62 -5.45 -14.38
C LYS A 77 8.73 -4.40 -14.37
N LYS A 78 8.57 -3.33 -13.60
CA LYS A 78 9.56 -2.26 -13.44
C LYS A 78 10.64 -2.57 -12.39
N GLY A 79 10.62 -3.75 -11.78
CA GLY A 79 11.57 -4.13 -10.72
C GLY A 79 11.41 -3.28 -9.46
N LYS A 80 10.20 -2.81 -9.18
CA LYS A 80 9.83 -2.00 -8.01
C LYS A 80 9.10 -2.88 -6.98
N GLY A 81 8.86 -2.34 -5.79
CA GLY A 81 8.13 -3.03 -4.73
C GLY A 81 6.93 -2.28 -4.19
N ILE A 82 6.33 -2.86 -3.16
CA ILE A 82 5.28 -2.23 -2.34
C ILE A 82 5.71 -2.17 -0.87
N GLU A 83 5.18 -1.20 -0.15
CA GLU A 83 5.26 -1.12 1.30
C GLU A 83 4.08 -1.85 1.94
N LEU A 84 4.36 -2.67 2.94
CA LEU A 84 3.40 -2.99 3.99
C LEU A 84 3.54 -1.94 5.11
N ASN A 85 2.49 -1.18 5.34
CA ASN A 85 2.44 -0.08 6.28
C ASN A 85 1.55 -0.41 7.48
N THR A 86 2.09 -0.27 8.69
CA THR A 86 1.41 -0.68 9.92
C THR A 86 0.62 0.44 10.60
N SER A 87 0.59 1.65 10.01
CA SER A 87 -0.05 2.80 10.64
C SER A 87 -1.56 2.68 10.80
N GLY A 88 -2.23 1.96 9.89
CA GLY A 88 -3.66 1.73 9.98
C GLY A 88 -4.08 0.96 11.24
N LEU A 89 -3.18 0.13 11.81
CA LEU A 89 -3.42 -0.64 13.04
C LEU A 89 -3.63 0.27 14.26
N ARG A 90 -2.92 1.40 14.31
CA ARG A 90 -2.99 2.35 15.43
C ARG A 90 -4.24 3.23 15.37
N GLY A 91 -4.74 3.47 14.16
CA GLY A 91 -5.88 4.34 13.89
C GLY A 91 -7.24 3.66 14.03
N PRO A 92 -8.31 4.31 13.55
CA PRO A 92 -9.65 3.75 13.49
C PRO A 92 -9.80 2.65 12.43
N LEU A 93 -8.87 2.55 11.46
CA LEU A 93 -8.89 1.53 10.42
C LEU A 93 -8.73 0.10 10.98
N LYS A 94 -7.89 -0.06 12.02
CA LYS A 94 -7.60 -1.35 12.66
C LYS A 94 -7.13 -2.44 11.68
N THR A 95 -6.51 -2.02 10.58
CA THR A 95 -5.94 -2.90 9.56
C THR A 95 -4.63 -2.32 9.02
N ILE A 96 -3.85 -3.15 8.34
CA ILE A 96 -2.64 -2.78 7.61
C ILE A 96 -2.97 -2.07 6.28
N LEU A 97 -1.96 -1.41 5.70
CA LEU A 97 -2.06 -0.77 4.38
C LEU A 97 -0.90 -1.22 3.47
N PRO A 98 -1.13 -1.93 2.36
CA PRO A 98 -2.44 -2.34 1.90
C PRO A 98 -3.06 -3.47 2.72
N LYS A 99 -4.37 -3.65 2.57
CA LYS A 99 -5.09 -4.77 3.17
C LYS A 99 -4.53 -6.11 2.70
N GLU A 100 -4.75 -7.16 3.48
CA GLU A 100 -4.13 -8.48 3.31
C GLU A 100 -4.34 -9.08 1.90
N GLU A 101 -5.53 -8.90 1.33
CA GLU A 101 -5.88 -9.41 0.00
C GLU A 101 -4.93 -8.88 -1.08
N VAL A 102 -4.51 -7.62 -0.98
CA VAL A 102 -3.55 -7.02 -1.93
C VAL A 102 -2.14 -7.60 -1.74
N LEU A 103 -1.75 -7.95 -0.51
CA LEU A 103 -0.45 -8.59 -0.23
C LEU A 103 -0.40 -10.01 -0.81
N ILE A 104 -1.47 -10.77 -0.60
CA ILE A 104 -1.65 -12.10 -1.18
C ILE A 104 -1.59 -11.99 -2.71
N GLN A 105 -2.35 -11.06 -3.29
CA GLN A 105 -2.38 -10.87 -4.73
C GLN A 105 -1.01 -10.47 -5.29
N TYR A 106 -0.29 -9.55 -4.64
CA TYR A 106 1.07 -9.16 -5.02
C TYR A 106 2.03 -10.36 -5.01
N LYS A 107 1.93 -11.22 -4.00
CA LYS A 107 2.72 -12.44 -3.90
C LYS A 107 2.42 -13.42 -5.04
N GLU A 108 1.14 -13.68 -5.29
CA GLU A 108 0.68 -14.58 -6.36
C GLU A 108 1.12 -14.12 -7.76
N LEU A 109 1.15 -12.81 -7.98
CA LEU A 109 1.64 -12.20 -9.23
C LEU A 109 3.18 -12.25 -9.37
N GLY A 110 3.89 -12.82 -8.39
CA GLY A 110 5.34 -12.97 -8.41
C GLY A 110 6.10 -11.79 -7.79
N GLY A 111 5.42 -10.94 -7.01
CA GLY A 111 6.03 -9.86 -6.23
C GLY A 111 7.06 -10.37 -5.23
N LYS A 112 8.21 -9.70 -5.18
CA LYS A 112 9.35 -10.09 -4.30
C LYS A 112 9.92 -8.94 -3.50
N ILE A 113 9.73 -7.70 -3.96
CA ILE A 113 10.26 -6.52 -3.28
C ILE A 113 9.16 -6.01 -2.36
N ILE A 114 9.32 -6.26 -1.06
CA ILE A 114 8.38 -5.81 -0.03
C ILE A 114 9.15 -5.13 1.09
N THR A 115 8.77 -3.90 1.40
CA THR A 115 9.32 -3.13 2.53
C THR A 115 8.28 -3.05 3.64
N LEU A 116 8.72 -2.78 4.86
CA LEU A 116 7.86 -2.66 6.03
C LEU A 116 8.07 -1.30 6.70
N GLY A 117 6.99 -0.58 6.96
CA GLY A 117 7.03 0.80 7.46
C GLY A 117 5.98 1.07 8.54
N SER A 118 6.38 1.78 9.60
CA SER A 118 5.46 2.15 10.68
C SER A 118 4.72 3.47 10.44
N ASP A 119 5.23 4.29 9.51
CA ASP A 119 4.78 5.67 9.27
C ASP A 119 4.67 6.48 10.58
N ALA A 120 5.69 6.32 11.41
CA ALA A 120 5.76 6.92 12.73
C ALA A 120 6.00 8.43 12.65
N HIS A 121 5.08 9.19 13.23
CA HIS A 121 5.22 10.64 13.43
C HIS A 121 5.55 10.99 14.89
N LEU A 122 5.64 9.98 15.76
CA LEU A 122 6.02 10.08 17.16
C LEU A 122 7.01 8.96 17.50
N ILE A 123 7.94 9.22 18.43
CA ILE A 123 8.98 8.26 18.84
C ILE A 123 8.39 6.92 19.28
N LYS A 124 7.29 6.96 20.04
CA LYS A 124 6.60 5.75 20.53
C LYS A 124 6.09 4.82 19.41
N ASP A 125 5.91 5.35 18.21
CA ASP A 125 5.31 4.62 17.08
C ASP A 125 6.36 4.05 16.12
N TYR A 126 7.66 4.37 16.30
CA TYR A 126 8.76 4.02 15.38
C TYR A 126 8.75 2.55 14.91
N TYR A 127 8.37 1.62 15.79
CA TYR A 127 8.35 0.18 15.50
C TYR A 127 6.97 -0.46 15.71
N ALA A 128 5.92 0.35 15.80
CA ALA A 128 4.59 -0.14 16.15
C ALA A 128 4.05 -1.10 15.08
N GLY A 129 3.62 -2.29 15.50
CA GLY A 129 3.07 -3.35 14.63
C GLY A 129 4.11 -4.12 13.81
N ILE A 130 5.37 -3.66 13.74
CA ILE A 130 6.38 -4.23 12.84
C ILE A 130 6.65 -5.71 13.15
N THR A 131 6.85 -6.09 14.42
CA THR A 131 7.13 -7.48 14.80
C THR A 131 6.03 -8.46 14.37
N ASP A 132 4.77 -8.06 14.52
CA ASP A 132 3.64 -8.92 14.19
C ASP A 132 3.44 -9.03 12.68
N GLU A 133 3.69 -7.93 11.95
CA GLU A 133 3.59 -7.92 10.50
C GLU A 133 4.73 -8.67 9.80
N ILE A 134 5.91 -8.78 10.42
CA ILE A 134 6.95 -9.70 9.94
C ILE A 134 6.42 -11.14 9.92
N LYS A 135 5.82 -11.60 11.02
CA LYS A 135 5.23 -12.96 11.11
C LYS A 135 4.05 -13.13 10.17
N HIS A 136 3.28 -12.06 9.95
CA HIS A 136 2.18 -12.07 9.01
C HIS A 136 2.68 -12.27 7.57
N LEU A 137 3.72 -11.54 7.16
CA LEU A 137 4.33 -11.71 5.84
C LEU A 137 4.87 -13.12 5.61
N GLU A 138 5.42 -13.77 6.65
CA GLU A 138 5.78 -15.19 6.56
C GLU A 138 4.57 -16.08 6.29
N ARG A 139 3.44 -15.86 6.97
CA ARG A 139 2.19 -16.60 6.74
C ARG A 139 1.63 -16.40 5.34
N VAL A 140 1.74 -15.19 4.79
CA VAL A 140 1.37 -14.88 3.39
C VAL A 140 2.34 -15.55 2.39
N GLY A 141 3.52 -15.99 2.85
CA GLY A 141 4.50 -16.75 2.06
C GLY A 141 5.70 -15.94 1.57
N PHE A 142 5.94 -14.76 2.13
CA PHE A 142 7.21 -14.05 1.93
C PHE A 142 8.31 -14.69 2.77
N SER A 143 9.45 -14.99 2.15
CA SER A 143 10.64 -15.51 2.84
C SER A 143 11.70 -14.44 3.09
N GLU A 144 11.54 -13.26 2.49
CA GLU A 144 12.49 -12.16 2.55
C GLU A 144 11.78 -10.81 2.64
N LEU A 145 12.40 -9.87 3.35
CA LEU A 145 12.08 -8.45 3.37
C LEU A 145 13.15 -7.66 2.61
N SER A 146 12.74 -6.57 1.99
CA SER A 146 13.63 -5.69 1.25
C SER A 146 14.02 -4.46 2.06
N SER A 147 15.28 -4.04 1.93
CA SER A 147 15.74 -2.69 2.29
C SER A 147 16.46 -2.06 1.10
N PHE A 148 16.64 -0.74 1.13
CA PHE A 148 17.35 -0.02 0.09
C PHE A 148 18.54 0.74 0.65
N SER A 149 19.66 0.72 -0.08
CA SER A 149 20.82 1.58 0.17
C SER A 149 21.29 2.16 -1.14
N LYS A 150 21.39 3.49 -1.25
CA LYS A 150 21.69 4.19 -2.50
C LYS A 150 20.83 3.67 -3.67
N ARG A 151 19.53 3.44 -3.38
CA ARG A 151 18.52 2.91 -4.32
C ARG A 151 18.78 1.50 -4.85
N LYS A 152 19.72 0.76 -4.24
CA LYS A 152 19.96 -0.66 -4.52
C LYS A 152 19.21 -1.51 -3.51
N VAL A 153 18.41 -2.44 -4.00
CA VAL A 153 17.67 -3.39 -3.16
C VAL A 153 18.63 -4.38 -2.49
N ARG A 154 18.35 -4.69 -1.23
CA ARG A 154 18.97 -5.77 -0.46
C ARG A 154 17.86 -6.59 0.18
N GLN A 155 17.87 -7.90 -0.06
CA GLN A 155 16.93 -8.83 0.56
C GLN A 155 17.49 -9.36 1.89
N HIS A 156 16.62 -9.54 2.87
CA HIS A 156 16.90 -10.05 4.20
C HIS A 156 15.92 -11.18 4.50
N LYS A 157 16.43 -12.37 4.78
CA LYS A 157 15.57 -13.49 5.16
C LYS A 157 14.78 -13.17 6.41
N ILE A 158 13.49 -13.49 6.40
CA ILE A 158 12.69 -13.50 7.62
C ILE A 158 13.14 -14.71 8.45
N ARG A 159 13.31 -14.52 9.77
CA ARG A 159 13.84 -15.49 10.72
C ARG A 159 12.91 -15.64 11.90
#